data_AF-A0A143PUA3-F1
#
_entry.id   AF-A0A143PUA3-F1
#
_cell.length_a   1.000
_cell.length_b   1.000
_cell.length_c   1.000
_cell.angle_alpha   90.00
_cell.angle_beta   90.00
_cell.angle_gamma   90.00
#
_symmetry.space_group_name_H-M   'P 1'
#
loop_
_entity.id
_entity.type
_entity.pdbx_description
1 polymer ?
#
loop_
_entity_poly.entity_id
_entity_poly.type
_entity_poly.pdbx_seq_one_letter_code
_entity_poly.pdbx_strand_id
1 'polypeptide(L)'
;MLFGDVWRRPELAPRDRSLVTISALIATGKSGQLQGHLSRALANGVQPIEASGVLTHLAIYCGWPSAVSALEVYDQVYTARKVDLATLQAVAPLLAAPASDAARATAVAEQFGATAPKFAQLTNEVVFARLGRRAALTLAAVAPSAR
;
A
#
# COMPACT_ATOMS: atom_id res chain seq x y z
N MET A 1 -4.51 27.75 -2.95
CA MET A 1 -3.73 27.09 -4.01
C MET A 1 -3.83 25.56 -3.93
N LEU A 2 -3.36 24.89 -2.87
CA LEU A 2 -3.31 23.40 -2.83
C LEU A 2 -4.68 22.70 -2.93
N PHE A 3 -5.56 22.82 -1.93
CA PHE A 3 -6.85 22.10 -1.94
C PHE A 3 -7.86 22.67 -2.94
N GLY A 4 -7.75 23.96 -3.26
CA GLY A 4 -8.66 24.67 -4.16
C GLY A 4 -8.30 24.57 -5.64
N ASP A 5 -7.13 24.06 -6.02
CA ASP A 5 -6.75 23.87 -7.43
C ASP A 5 -6.23 22.45 -7.61
N VAL A 6 -5.03 22.16 -7.09
CA VAL A 6 -4.35 20.87 -7.30
C VAL A 6 -5.22 19.67 -6.92
N TRP A 7 -5.97 19.73 -5.82
CA TRP A 7 -6.86 18.64 -5.40
C TRP A 7 -8.17 18.53 -6.19
N ARG A 8 -8.54 19.56 -6.96
CA ARG A 8 -9.75 19.60 -7.80
C ARG A 8 -9.49 19.28 -9.27
N ARG A 9 -8.21 19.14 -9.65
CA ARG A 9 -7.79 18.79 -11.01
C ARG A 9 -8.33 17.42 -11.45
N PRO A 10 -8.99 17.34 -12.62
CA PRO A 10 -9.77 16.16 -13.01
C PRO A 10 -8.91 14.97 -13.49
N GLU A 11 -7.64 15.20 -13.84
CA GLU A 11 -6.76 14.18 -14.42
C GLU A 11 -6.40 13.06 -13.43
N LEU A 12 -6.57 13.30 -12.12
CA LEU A 12 -6.38 12.29 -11.09
C LEU A 12 -7.51 12.37 -10.07
N ALA A 13 -8.24 11.26 -9.93
CA ALA A 13 -9.39 11.15 -9.05
C ALA A 13 -9.01 11.45 -7.58
N PRO A 14 -9.92 12.01 -6.76
CA PRO A 14 -9.65 12.29 -5.35
C PRO A 14 -9.20 11.07 -4.54
N ARG A 15 -9.69 9.87 -4.88
CA ARG A 15 -9.26 8.59 -4.29
C ARG A 15 -7.76 8.36 -4.52
N ASP A 16 -7.34 8.37 -5.77
CA ASP A 16 -5.97 8.03 -6.16
C ASP A 16 -4.99 9.10 -5.69
N ARG A 17 -5.41 10.37 -5.74
CA ARG A 17 -4.65 11.48 -5.15
C ARG A 17 -4.41 11.29 -3.66
N SER A 18 -5.42 10.81 -2.92
CA SER A 18 -5.27 10.47 -1.51
C SER A 18 -4.31 9.30 -1.29
N LEU A 19 -4.37 8.24 -2.10
CA LEU A 19 -3.44 7.10 -2.03
C LEU A 19 -1.99 7.55 -2.24
N VAL A 20 -1.73 8.35 -3.26
CA VAL A 20 -0.40 8.92 -3.52
C VAL A 20 0.06 9.78 -2.34
N THR A 21 -0.84 10.61 -1.80
CA THR A 21 -0.50 11.51 -0.69
C THR A 21 -0.14 10.73 0.57
N ILE A 22 -0.96 9.78 1.01
CA ILE A 22 -0.65 9.00 2.23
C ILE A 22 0.63 8.16 2.03
N SER A 23 0.86 7.63 0.82
CA SER A 23 2.08 6.88 0.52
C SER A 23 3.33 7.76 0.64
N ALA A 24 3.28 8.97 0.10
CA ALA A 24 4.39 9.93 0.19
C ALA A 24 4.65 10.36 1.64
N LEU A 25 3.60 10.58 2.44
CA LEU A 25 3.73 10.95 3.85
C LEU A 25 4.35 9.83 4.68
N ILE A 26 3.97 8.57 4.44
CA ILE A 26 4.58 7.40 5.10
C ILE A 26 6.04 7.27 4.67
N ALA A 27 6.32 7.29 3.36
CA ALA A 27 7.66 7.11 2.82
C ALA A 27 8.67 8.17 3.29
N THR A 28 8.20 9.39 3.57
CA THR A 28 9.05 10.52 4.01
C THR A 28 8.97 10.78 5.52
N GLY A 29 8.33 9.90 6.29
CA GLY A 29 8.24 9.99 7.75
C GLY A 29 7.44 11.20 8.25
N LYS A 30 6.52 11.75 7.46
CA LYS A 30 5.73 12.95 7.79
C LYS A 30 4.41 12.59 8.49
N SER A 31 4.49 11.81 9.56
CA SER A 31 3.34 11.31 10.33
C SER A 31 2.42 12.41 10.85
N GLY A 32 2.95 13.58 11.21
CA GLY A 32 2.16 14.73 11.66
C GLY A 32 1.16 15.29 10.65
N GLN A 33 1.26 14.93 9.36
CA GLN A 33 0.26 15.26 8.34
C GLN A 33 -0.65 14.07 7.99
N LEU A 34 -0.27 12.86 8.41
CA LEU A 34 -0.91 11.63 7.97
C LEU A 34 -2.34 11.49 8.49
N GLN A 35 -2.65 11.96 9.71
CA GLN A 35 -3.97 11.80 10.32
C GLN A 35 -5.09 12.42 9.46
N GLY A 36 -4.89 13.68 9.05
CA GLY A 36 -5.86 14.42 8.21
C GLY A 36 -5.94 13.84 6.80
N HIS A 37 -4.80 13.44 6.23
CA HIS A 37 -4.77 12.89 4.87
C HIS A 37 -5.31 11.45 4.79
N LEU A 38 -5.10 10.61 5.80
CA LEU A 38 -5.71 9.29 5.91
C LEU A 38 -7.23 9.40 6.10
N SER A 39 -7.69 10.30 6.96
CA SER A 39 -9.12 10.58 7.10
C SER A 39 -9.74 11.05 5.78
N ARG A 40 -9.06 11.92 5.05
CA ARG A 40 -9.49 12.33 3.70
C ARG A 40 -9.46 11.18 2.70
N ALA A 41 -8.47 10.29 2.78
CA ALA A 41 -8.39 9.11 1.92
C ALA A 41 -9.62 8.22 2.06
N LEU A 42 -9.99 7.90 3.30
CA LEU A 42 -11.18 7.09 3.59
C LEU A 42 -12.47 7.80 3.15
N ALA A 43 -12.55 9.13 3.31
CA ALA A 43 -13.69 9.90 2.82
C ALA A 43 -13.78 9.97 1.28
N ASN A 44 -12.63 9.90 0.60
CA ASN A 44 -12.54 9.86 -0.87
C ASN A 44 -12.70 8.43 -1.44
N GLY A 45 -13.05 7.44 -0.63
CA GLY A 45 -13.35 6.08 -1.08
C GLY A 45 -12.17 5.11 -1.09
N VAL A 46 -11.04 5.45 -0.47
CA VAL A 46 -10.01 4.44 -0.15
C VAL A 46 -10.56 3.54 0.94
N GLN A 47 -10.53 2.23 0.73
CA GLN A 47 -11.00 1.28 1.74
C GLN A 47 -9.94 1.09 2.83
N PRO A 48 -10.33 0.80 4.09
CA PRO A 48 -9.37 0.50 5.15
C PRO A 48 -8.39 -0.63 4.80
N ILE A 49 -8.85 -1.68 4.11
CA ILE A 49 -7.98 -2.78 3.66
C ILE A 49 -6.92 -2.32 2.65
N GLU A 50 -7.26 -1.38 1.76
CA GLU A 50 -6.34 -0.81 0.78
C GLU A 50 -5.29 0.08 1.48
N ALA A 51 -5.74 0.94 2.41
CA ALA A 51 -4.84 1.79 3.18
C ALA A 51 -3.87 0.97 4.05
N SER A 52 -4.35 -0.10 4.68
CA SER A 52 -3.50 -1.06 5.44
C SER A 52 -2.57 -1.86 4.51
N GLY A 53 -3.01 -2.13 3.28
CA GLY A 53 -2.17 -2.68 2.23
C GLY A 53 -1.00 -1.77 1.89
N VAL A 54 -1.24 -0.47 1.71
CA VAL A 54 -0.19 0.55 1.48
C VAL A 54 0.82 0.54 2.64
N LEU A 55 0.35 0.56 3.88
CA LEU A 55 1.22 0.52 5.06
C LEU A 55 2.15 -0.71 5.04
N THR A 56 1.57 -1.88 4.77
CA THR A 56 2.32 -3.15 4.68
C THR A 56 3.33 -3.15 3.55
N HIS A 57 2.96 -2.57 2.40
CA HIS A 57 3.85 -2.45 1.25
C HIS A 57 5.04 -1.55 1.57
N LEU A 58 4.80 -0.38 2.17
CA LEU A 58 5.83 0.58 2.50
C LEU A 58 6.72 0.14 3.67
N ALA A 59 6.29 -0.81 4.51
CA ALA A 59 7.18 -1.45 5.49
C ALA A 59 8.38 -2.15 4.83
N ILE A 60 8.18 -2.72 3.63
CA ILE A 60 9.24 -3.38 2.86
C ILE A 60 10.05 -2.36 2.05
N TYR A 61 9.39 -1.42 1.38
CA TYR A 61 10.07 -0.51 0.44
C TYR A 61 10.61 0.78 1.07
N CYS A 62 10.04 1.23 2.18
CA CYS A 62 10.46 2.45 2.89
C CYS A 62 10.99 2.15 4.30
N GLY A 63 11.11 0.87 4.65
CA GLY A 63 11.63 0.39 5.92
C GLY A 63 10.60 0.35 7.04
N TRP A 64 10.84 -0.56 7.98
CA TRP A 64 9.99 -0.81 9.14
C TRP A 64 9.72 0.43 10.01
N PRO A 65 10.72 1.30 10.32
CA PRO A 65 10.48 2.46 11.17
C PRO A 65 9.42 3.42 10.62
N SER A 66 9.45 3.70 9.31
CA SER A 66 8.48 4.55 8.62
C SER A 66 7.05 4.00 8.74
N ALA A 67 6.90 2.67 8.58
CA ALA A 67 5.61 2.00 8.72
C ALA A 67 5.11 1.98 10.17
N VAL A 68 5.98 1.75 11.16
CA VAL A 68 5.60 1.76 12.58
C VAL A 68 5.11 3.14 13.01
N SER A 69 5.81 4.22 12.66
CA SER A 69 5.35 5.58 12.96
C SER A 69 4.02 5.93 12.29
N ALA A 70 3.73 5.34 11.13
CA ALA A 70 2.45 5.49 10.47
C ALA A 70 1.34 4.64 11.11
N LEU A 71 1.67 3.45 11.63
CA LEU A 71 0.72 2.54 12.27
C LEU A 71 0.00 3.20 13.46
N GLU A 72 0.72 3.94 14.30
CA GLU A 72 0.13 4.68 15.42
C GLU A 72 -0.96 5.66 14.95
N VAL A 73 -0.74 6.33 13.81
CA VAL A 73 -1.71 7.26 13.22
C VAL A 73 -2.90 6.51 12.61
N TYR A 74 -2.65 5.35 11.99
CA TYR A 74 -3.70 4.49 11.45
C TYR A 74 -4.66 4.03 12.55
N ASP A 75 -4.13 3.56 13.68
CA ASP A 75 -4.94 3.09 14.82
C ASP A 75 -5.83 4.20 15.37
N GLN A 76 -5.30 5.43 15.50
CA GLN A 76 -6.08 6.59 15.93
C GLN A 76 -7.23 6.89 14.96
N VAL A 77 -6.96 6.93 13.66
CA VAL A 77 -7.98 7.22 12.64
C VAL A 77 -9.02 6.11 12.55
N TYR A 78 -8.59 4.85 12.59
CA TYR A 78 -9.49 3.69 12.50
C TYR A 78 -10.40 3.62 13.73
N THR A 79 -9.86 3.88 14.92
CA THR A 79 -10.65 3.99 16.16
C THR A 79 -11.67 5.12 16.07
N ALA A 80 -11.23 6.32 15.69
CA ALA A 80 -12.12 7.49 15.57
C ALA A 80 -13.25 7.28 14.55
N ARG A 81 -12.98 6.54 13.47
CA ARG A 81 -13.95 6.22 12.43
C ARG A 81 -14.71 4.90 12.64
N LYS A 82 -14.44 4.19 13.74
CA LYS A 82 -15.04 2.89 14.07
C LYS A 82 -14.90 1.88 12.93
N VAL A 83 -13.71 1.81 12.33
CA VAL A 83 -13.39 0.80 11.33
C VAL A 83 -13.43 -0.58 12.00
N ASP A 84 -14.20 -1.51 11.42
CA ASP A 84 -14.20 -2.89 11.86
C ASP A 84 -12.92 -3.59 11.41
N LEU A 85 -12.01 -3.83 12.35
CA LEU A 85 -10.71 -4.46 12.07
C LEU A 85 -10.83 -5.92 11.62
N ALA A 86 -11.95 -6.60 11.90
CA ALA A 86 -12.18 -7.96 11.38
C ALA A 86 -12.24 -7.96 9.85
N THR A 87 -12.70 -6.86 9.23
CA THR A 87 -12.72 -6.72 7.77
C THR A 87 -11.32 -6.61 7.15
N LEU A 88 -10.29 -6.27 7.95
CA LEU A 88 -8.91 -6.20 7.50
C LEU A 88 -8.22 -7.56 7.45
N GLN A 89 -8.79 -8.56 8.13
CA GLN A 89 -8.23 -9.91 8.23
C GLN A 89 -8.59 -10.81 7.04
N ALA A 90 -9.39 -10.31 6.09
CA ALA A 90 -9.70 -11.03 4.87
C ALA A 90 -8.40 -11.33 4.10
N VAL A 91 -7.99 -12.61 4.12
CA VAL A 91 -6.91 -13.10 3.26
C VAL A 91 -7.45 -13.13 1.85
N ALA A 92 -7.34 -11.99 1.15
CA ALA A 92 -7.63 -11.96 -0.27
C ALA A 92 -6.70 -12.97 -0.97
N PRO A 93 -7.22 -13.78 -1.93
CA PRO A 93 -6.40 -14.71 -2.68
C PRO A 93 -5.19 -13.99 -3.30
N LEU A 94 -4.06 -14.69 -3.37
CA LEU A 94 -2.92 -14.17 -4.12
C LEU A 94 -3.28 -14.13 -5.61
N LEU A 95 -2.97 -13.02 -6.25
CA LEU A 95 -3.03 -12.88 -7.70
C LEU A 95 -2.15 -13.95 -8.34
N ALA A 96 -2.51 -14.38 -9.55
CA ALA A 96 -1.66 -15.25 -10.35
C ALA A 96 -0.29 -14.58 -10.57
N ALA A 97 0.79 -15.38 -10.54
CA ALA A 97 2.10 -14.86 -10.90
C ALA A 97 2.11 -14.49 -12.40
N PRO A 98 2.75 -13.37 -12.79
CA PRO A 98 2.94 -13.07 -14.20
C PRO A 98 3.82 -14.14 -14.85
N ALA A 99 3.66 -14.35 -16.16
CA ALA A 99 4.46 -15.34 -16.91
C ALA A 99 5.98 -15.11 -16.78
N SER A 100 6.40 -13.86 -16.53
CA SER A 100 7.79 -13.47 -16.33
C SER A 100 8.36 -13.79 -14.94
N ASP A 101 7.55 -14.24 -13.97
CA ASP A 101 8.00 -14.38 -12.58
C ASP A 101 9.09 -15.46 -12.41
N ALA A 102 8.99 -16.56 -13.16
CA ALA A 102 10.02 -17.61 -13.14
C ALA A 102 11.37 -17.09 -13.64
N ALA A 103 11.38 -16.38 -14.78
CA ALA A 103 12.59 -15.77 -15.33
C ALA A 103 13.21 -14.74 -14.37
N ARG A 104 12.36 -13.90 -13.74
CA ARG A 104 12.78 -12.95 -12.70
C ARG A 104 13.43 -13.66 -11.51
N ALA A 105 12.84 -14.76 -11.03
CA ALA A 105 13.37 -15.51 -9.89
C ALA A 105 14.75 -16.13 -10.19
N THR A 106 14.94 -16.67 -11.39
CA THR A 106 16.24 -17.17 -11.87
C THR A 106 17.28 -16.06 -11.91
N ALA A 107 16.96 -14.92 -12.52
CA ALA A 107 17.88 -13.79 -12.61
C ALA A 107 18.34 -13.27 -11.24
N VAL A 108 17.42 -13.19 -10.26
CA VAL A 108 17.75 -12.80 -8.88
C VAL A 108 18.69 -13.82 -8.21
N ALA A 109 18.45 -15.12 -8.43
CA ALA A 109 19.28 -16.17 -7.86
C ALA A 109 20.69 -16.19 -8.50
N GLU A 110 20.79 -16.01 -9.81
CA GLU A 110 22.08 -15.94 -10.52
C GLU A 110 22.89 -14.72 -10.09
N GLN A 111 22.25 -13.55 -10.01
CA GLN A 111 22.96 -12.30 -9.71
C GLN A 111 23.36 -12.18 -8.23
N PHE A 112 22.49 -12.60 -7.30
CA PHE A 112 22.68 -12.33 -5.88
C PHE A 112 22.84 -13.59 -5.02
N GLY A 113 22.61 -14.80 -5.55
CA GLY A 113 22.59 -16.03 -4.76
C GLY A 113 23.92 -16.35 -4.09
N ALA A 114 25.04 -16.08 -4.76
CA ALA A 114 26.37 -16.31 -4.20
C ALA A 114 26.77 -15.28 -3.14
N THR A 115 26.41 -14.01 -3.33
CA THR A 115 26.85 -12.89 -2.47
C THR A 115 25.89 -12.63 -1.32
N ALA A 116 24.58 -12.77 -1.55
CA ALA A 116 23.52 -12.42 -0.61
C ALA A 116 22.35 -13.43 -0.70
N PRO A 117 22.56 -14.71 -0.32
CA PRO A 117 21.56 -15.76 -0.50
C PRO A 117 20.25 -15.47 0.23
N LYS A 118 20.31 -14.86 1.42
CA LYS A 118 19.12 -14.50 2.17
C LYS A 118 18.34 -13.37 1.49
N PHE A 119 19.02 -12.41 0.86
CA PHE A 119 18.37 -11.35 0.08
C PHE A 119 17.63 -11.93 -1.12
N ALA A 120 18.29 -12.80 -1.91
CA ALA A 120 17.65 -13.48 -3.03
C ALA A 120 16.41 -14.28 -2.60
N GLN A 121 16.52 -15.02 -1.49
CA GLN A 121 15.40 -15.76 -0.91
C GLN A 121 14.24 -14.82 -0.53
N LEU A 122 14.50 -13.78 0.27
CA LEU A 122 13.46 -12.86 0.75
C LEU A 122 12.81 -12.09 -0.40
N THR A 123 13.57 -11.68 -1.41
CA THR A 123 13.03 -11.06 -2.61
C THR A 123 12.04 -12.00 -3.31
N ASN A 124 12.41 -13.25 -3.52
CA ASN A 124 11.53 -14.21 -4.18
C ASN A 124 10.29 -14.57 -3.33
N GLU A 125 10.49 -14.92 -2.06
CA GLU A 125 9.42 -15.47 -1.22
C GLU A 125 8.51 -14.40 -0.59
N VAL A 126 9.10 -13.29 -0.12
CA VAL A 126 8.37 -12.26 0.61
C VAL A 126 7.87 -11.18 -0.33
N VAL A 127 8.76 -10.62 -1.17
CA VAL A 127 8.41 -9.49 -2.03
C VAL A 127 7.54 -9.94 -3.19
N PHE A 128 7.98 -10.92 -3.99
CA PHE A 128 7.25 -11.29 -5.21
C PHE A 128 6.20 -12.39 -4.99
N ALA A 129 6.50 -13.47 -4.26
CA ALA A 129 5.55 -14.55 -4.09
C ALA A 129 4.41 -14.23 -3.12
N ARG A 130 4.59 -13.31 -2.16
CA ARG A 130 3.58 -12.94 -1.17
C ARG A 130 3.09 -11.50 -1.33
N LEU A 131 3.92 -10.51 -0.99
CA LEU A 131 3.49 -9.11 -0.93
C LEU A 131 3.00 -8.58 -2.28
N GLY A 132 3.77 -8.82 -3.35
CA GLY A 132 3.48 -8.36 -4.71
C GLY A 132 2.28 -9.04 -5.36
N ARG A 133 1.79 -10.15 -4.79
CA ARG A 133 0.58 -10.84 -5.25
C ARG A 133 -0.62 -10.60 -4.34
N ARG A 134 -0.54 -9.75 -3.30
CA ARG A 134 -1.71 -9.42 -2.48
C ARG A 134 -2.70 -8.56 -3.27
N ALA A 135 -3.91 -9.07 -3.46
CA ALA A 135 -4.98 -8.38 -4.18
C ALA A 135 -5.45 -7.07 -3.49
N ALA A 136 -5.16 -6.86 -2.20
CA ALA A 136 -5.51 -5.63 -1.49
C ALA A 136 -4.85 -4.34 -2.03
N LEU A 137 -3.93 -4.45 -2.99
CA LEU A 137 -3.24 -3.32 -3.64
C LEU A 137 -3.71 -3.05 -5.07
N THR A 138 -4.71 -3.78 -5.60
CA THR A 138 -5.18 -3.52 -6.97
C THR A 138 -6.11 -2.31 -7.03
N LEU A 139 -5.67 -1.27 -7.75
CA LEU A 139 -6.46 -0.09 -8.12
C LEU A 139 -7.75 -0.43 -8.91
N ALA A 140 -7.90 -1.66 -9.39
CA ALA A 140 -8.95 -2.09 -10.31
C ALA A 140 -10.18 -2.75 -9.64
N ALA A 141 -10.21 -2.90 -8.31
CA ALA A 141 -11.26 -3.69 -7.63
C ALA A 141 -12.53 -2.90 -7.23
N VAL A 142 -12.68 -1.63 -7.64
CA VAL A 142 -13.92 -0.87 -7.41
C VAL A 142 -14.60 -0.62 -8.75
N ALA A 143 -15.62 -1.42 -9.04
CA ALA A 143 -16.54 -1.15 -10.14
C ALA A 143 -17.10 0.27 -10.01
N PRO A 144 -17.27 1.04 -11.10
CA PRO A 144 -17.90 2.35 -11.02
C PRO A 144 -19.31 2.14 -10.45
N SER A 145 -19.61 2.80 -9.33
CA SER A 145 -20.98 2.91 -8.86
C SER A 145 -21.80 3.55 -9.98
N ALA A 146 -22.76 2.78 -10.50
CA ALA A 146 -23.72 3.28 -11.47
C ALA A 146 -24.38 4.55 -10.90
N ARG A 147 -24.30 5.63 -11.66
CA ARG A 147 -25.15 6.82 -11.48
C ARG A 147 -26.42 6.66 -12.28
#